data_AF-A0A845G9L8-F1
#
_entry.id   AF-A0A845G9L8-F1
#
_cell.length_a   1.000
_cell.length_b   1.000
_cell.length_c   1.000
_cell.angle_alpha   90.00
_cell.angle_beta   90.00
_cell.angle_gamma   90.00
#
_symmetry.space_group_name_H-M   'P 1'
#
loop_
_entity.id
_entity.type
_entity.pdbx_description
1 polymer ?
#
loop_
_entity_poly.entity_id
_entity_poly.type
_entity_poly.pdbx_seq_one_letter_code
_entity_poly.pdbx_strand_id
1 'polypeptide(L)' 'MAATDDLNRFPHLGVVVPESNNPAIRQRVVFHYRLIYRVETDAIVVLAIIHSRRRTRDRTLPGDQ' A
#
# COMPACT_ATOMS: atom_id res chain seq x y z
N MET A 1 17.42 -0.79 10.32
CA MET A 1 17.13 -1.02 8.89
C MET A 1 15.80 -0.37 8.57
N ALA A 2 15.78 0.61 7.67
CA ALA A 2 14.55 1.27 7.27
C ALA A 2 13.82 0.37 6.26
N ALA A 3 12.53 0.09 6.47
CA ALA A 3 11.72 -0.76 5.59
C ALA A 3 11.66 -0.27 4.13
N THR A 4 12.05 0.99 3.89
CA THR A 4 12.14 1.66 2.59
C THR A 4 13.36 1.25 1.78
N ASP A 5 14.46 0.82 2.41
CA ASP A 5 15.70 0.45 1.71
C ASP A 5 15.49 -0.84 0.86
N ASP A 6 14.73 -1.79 1.42
CA ASP A 6 14.35 -3.02 0.72
C ASP A 6 13.45 -2.78 -0.49
N LEU A 7 12.69 -1.68 -0.53
CA LEU A 7 11.72 -1.43 -1.59
C LEU A 7 12.39 -1.17 -2.94
N ASN A 8 13.48 -0.39 -2.96
CA ASN A 8 14.23 -0.14 -4.19
C ASN A 8 14.89 -1.41 -4.74
N ARG A 9 15.32 -2.31 -3.86
CA ARG A 9 16.01 -3.54 -4.25
C ARG A 9 15.06 -4.69 -4.57
N PHE A 10 13.91 -4.72 -3.90
CA PHE A 10 12.90 -5.78 -4.00
C PHE A 10 11.47 -5.19 -3.99
N PRO A 11 11.07 -4.46 -5.07
CA PRO A 11 9.76 -3.80 -5.12
C PRO A 11 8.58 -4.78 -5.04
N HIS A 12 8.78 -6.03 -5.47
CA HIS A 12 7.74 -7.07 -5.47
C HIS A 12 7.69 -7.91 -4.18
N LEU A 13 8.34 -7.48 -3.10
CA LEU A 13 8.36 -8.24 -1.85
C LEU A 13 7.08 -8.06 -1.01
N GLY A 14 6.32 -6.99 -1.23
CA GLY A 14 4.99 -6.80 -0.64
C GLY A 14 3.94 -7.70 -1.29
N VAL A 15 2.91 -8.10 -0.55
CA VAL A 15 1.81 -8.90 -1.10
C VAL A 15 0.90 -8.02 -1.96
N VAL A 16 0.28 -8.59 -2.99
CA VAL A 16 -0.77 -7.87 -3.74
C VAL A 16 -1.87 -7.46 -2.78
N VAL A 17 -2.34 -6.22 -2.89
CA VAL A 17 -3.47 -5.74 -2.07
C VAL A 17 -4.71 -6.55 -2.49
N PRO A 18 -5.31 -7.37 -1.61
CA PRO A 18 -6.45 -8.21 -1.98
C PRO A 18 -7.68 -7.39 -2.40
N GLU A 19 -7.81 -6.17 -1.91
CA GLU A 19 -8.83 -5.20 -2.31
C GLU A 19 -8.56 -4.59 -3.70
N SER A 20 -7.39 -4.83 -4.29
CA SER A 20 -7.03 -4.35 -5.62
C SER A 20 -6.98 -5.50 -6.62
N ASN A 21 -7.65 -5.35 -7.77
CA ASN A 21 -7.49 -6.26 -8.92
C ASN A 21 -6.19 -5.99 -9.70
N ASN A 22 -5.20 -5.32 -9.10
CA ASN A 22 -3.99 -4.87 -9.79
C ASN A 22 -2.72 -5.41 -9.10
N PRO A 23 -1.96 -6.32 -9.73
CA PRO A 23 -0.76 -6.92 -9.13
C PRO A 23 0.40 -5.95 -8.92
N ALA A 24 0.34 -4.77 -9.55
CA ALA A 24 1.28 -3.68 -9.33
C ALA A 24 1.04 -2.98 -7.98
N ILE A 25 -0.16 -3.05 -7.43
CA ILE A 25 -0.51 -2.45 -6.14
C ILE A 25 -0.23 -3.47 -5.04
N ARG A 26 0.66 -3.11 -4.13
CA ARG A 26 1.20 -3.99 -3.11
C ARG A 26 1.13 -3.37 -1.74
N GLN A 27 1.02 -4.21 -0.73
CA GLN A 27 1.05 -3.81 0.66
C GLN A 27 2.16 -4.53 1.44
N ARG A 28 2.74 -3.81 2.40
CA ARG A 28 3.60 -4.38 3.45
C ARG A 28 3.09 -3.94 4.82
N VAL A 29 3.15 -4.86 5.78
CA VAL A 29 2.93 -4.53 7.19
C VAL A 29 4.29 -4.19 7.79
N VAL A 30 4.41 -2.96 8.29
CA VAL A 30 5.61 -2.44 8.95
C VAL A 30 5.18 -1.99 10.35
N PHE A 31 5.49 -2.81 11.35
CA PHE A 31 5.01 -2.63 12.73
C PHE A 31 3.47 -2.46 12.79
N HIS A 32 3.00 -1.28 13.21
CA HIS A 32 1.58 -0.93 13.31
C HIS A 32 1.08 -0.10 12.12
N TYR A 33 1.80 -0.15 11.01
CA TYR A 33 1.43 0.54 9.78
C TYR A 33 1.30 -0.45 8.63
N ARG A 34 0.40 -0.14 7.71
CA ARG A 34 0.27 -0.76 6.41
C ARG A 34 0.74 0.27 5.39
N LEU A 35 1.85 -0.04 4.72
CA LEU A 35 2.35 0.72 3.58
C LEU A 35 1.72 0.14 2.32
N ILE A 36 0.99 0.96 1.58
CA ILE A 36 0.43 0.60 0.27
C ILE A 36 1.19 1.40 -0.78
N TYR A 37 1.70 0.71 -1.80
CA TYR A 37 2.49 1.31 -2.86
C TYR A 37 2.20 0.63 -4.19
N ARG A 38 2.54 1.32 -5.28
CA ARG A 38 2.48 0.80 -6.64
C ARG A 38 3.88 0.67 -7.20
N VAL A 39 4.15 -0.47 -7.83
CA VAL A 39 5.37 -0.67 -8.62
C VAL A 39 5.10 -0.20 -10.04
N GLU A 40 5.88 0.78 -10.49
CA GLU A 40 5.92 1.24 -11.87
C GLU A 40 7.28 0.86 -12.49
N THR A 41 7.43 1.07 -13.79
CA THR A 41 8.65 0.68 -14.52
C THR A 41 9.91 1.33 -13.94
N ASP A 42 9.84 2.61 -13.61
CA ASP A 42 11.01 3.41 -13.20
C ASP A 42 10.92 3.92 -11.75
N ALA A 43 9.82 3.61 -11.04
CA ALA A 43 9.54 4.20 -9.75
C ALA A 43 8.66 3.32 -8.85
N ILE A 44 8.71 3.63 -7.56
CA ILE A 44 7.78 3.13 -6.56
C ILE A 44 6.96 4.31 -6.06
N VAL A 45 5.64 4.25 -6.29
CA VAL A 45 4.72 5.30 -5.87
C VAL A 45 4.06 4.88 -4.56
N VAL A 46 4.33 5.63 -3.49
CA VAL A 46 3.64 5.41 -2.21
C VAL A 46 2.22 5.97 -2.30
N LEU A 47 1.22 5.10 -2.20
CA LEU A 47 -0.19 5.47 -2.31
C LEU A 47 -0.79 5.87 -0.96
N ALA A 48 -0.43 5.13 0.10
CA ALA A 48 -0.94 5.39 1.44
C ALA A 48 -0.07 4.77 2.54
N ILE A 49 -0.12 5.37 3.72
CA ILE A 49 0.37 4.80 4.98
C ILE A 49 -0.78 4.79 5.97
N ILE A 50 -1.23 3.61 6.37
CA ILE A 50 -2.42 3.43 7.22
C ILE A 50 -2.00 2.82 8.55
N HIS A 51 -2.38 3.45 9.67
CA HIS A 51 -2.15 2.88 10.99
C HIS A 51 -3.11 1.69 11.23
N SER A 52 -2.60 0.48 11.41
CA SER A 52 -3.40 -0.75 11.44
C SER A 52 -4.34 -0.88 12.65
N ARG A 53 -4.11 -0.10 13.72
CA ARG A 53 -5.07 0.04 14.84
C ARG A 53 -6.11 1.15 14.66
N ARG A 54 -5.98 2.01 13.65
CA ARG A 54 -6.93 3.09 13.40
C ARG A 54 -7.85 2.62 12.28
N ARG A 55 -9.14 2.42 12.57
CA ARG A 55 -10.14 2.27 11.51
C ARG A 55 -10.14 3.58 10.72
N THR A 56 -9.59 3.56 9.51
CA THR A 56 -9.80 4.63 8.54
C THR A 56 -11.30 4.68 8.28
N ARG A 57 -11.94 5.83 8.49
CA ARG A 57 -13.36 6.02 8.14
C ARG A 57 -13.52 5.61 6.69
N ASP A 58 -14.44 4.67 6.45
CA ASP A 58 -14.85 4.32 5.10
C ASP A 58 -15.43 5.59 4.49
N ARG A 59 -14.72 6.19 3.54
CA ARG A 59 -15.28 7.24 2.70
C ARG A 59 -15.94 6.55 1.53
N THR A 60 -16.98 5.76 1.83
CA THR A 60 -18.02 5.51 0.85
C THR A 60 -18.60 6.88 0.55
N LEU A 61 -18.18 7.46 -0.57
CA LEU A 61 -18.86 8.62 -1.12
C LEU A 61 -20.29 8.15 -1.38
N PRO A 62 -21.33 8.79 -0.81
CA PRO A 62 -22.65 8.65 -1.36
C PRO A 62 -22.58 9.31 -2.74
N GLY A 63 -22.42 8.48 -3.77
CA GLY A 63 -22.82 8.89 -5.11
C GLY A 63 -24.34 8.98 -5.10
N ASP A 64 -24.84 10.12 -5.55
CA ASP A 64 -26.24 10.38 -5.88
C ASP A 64 -27.00 9.11 -6.28
N GLN A 65 -28.06 8.79 -5.54
CA GLN A 65 -29.43 8.60 -6.03
C GLN A 65 -30.42 8.90 -4.91
#